data_AF-A0A1Q7RMY7-F1
#
_entry.id   AF-A0A1Q7RMY7-F1
#
_cell.length_a   1.000
_cell.length_b   1.000
_cell.length_c   1.000
_cell.angle_alpha   90.00
_cell.angle_beta   90.00
_cell.angle_gamma   90.00
#
_symmetry.space_group_name_H-M   'P 1'
#
loop_
_entity.id
_entity.type
_entity.pdbx_description
1 polymer ?
#
loop_
_entity_poly.entity_id
_entity_poly.type
_entity_poly.pdbx_seq_one_letter_code
_entity_poly.pdbx_strand_id
1 'polypeptide(L)'
;MILERSMDPGWLSNAYLVGERVGGAAVVIDSGAPIAPLVAALTRHKLRLAAILTTHRHIDHVQGHAELARAMRAPIFALAPEAPHVVGAGTLEFEEERLWGGLHVRAVPLLGHTSGHAGYLIGGVGLFTGDCLFAGSLGGTVAPGNSGFEDARRAVDRILRLPDDTPVHPGHAGPTTVGAERTGNPFIRAMLGHDPEGRRRCLALGREARLIVLARDYDAGTKAWVRFDDGEDALVPGSRVQVLNG
;
A
#
# COMPACT_ATOMS: atom_id res chain seq x y z
N MET A 1 -18.42 8.86 9.97
CA MET A 1 -17.47 7.94 9.34
C MET A 1 -17.22 6.77 10.27
N ILE A 2 -17.18 5.56 9.71
CA ILE A 2 -16.90 4.29 10.39
C ILE A 2 -15.67 3.72 9.71
N LEU A 3 -14.65 3.34 10.48
CA LEU A 3 -13.44 2.70 9.97
C LEU A 3 -13.22 1.41 10.74
N GLU A 4 -13.14 0.30 10.02
CA GLU A 4 -12.90 -1.02 10.58
C GLU A 4 -11.73 -1.66 9.84
N ARG A 5 -10.93 -2.46 10.55
CA ARG A 5 -9.75 -3.12 10.00
C ARG A 5 -9.76 -4.59 10.40
N SER A 6 -9.54 -5.45 9.41
CA SER A 6 -9.17 -6.85 9.61
C SER A 6 -7.72 -7.02 9.19
N MET A 7 -6.95 -7.82 9.91
CA MET A 7 -5.55 -8.12 9.57
C MET A 7 -5.33 -9.63 9.60
N ASP A 8 -4.72 -10.18 8.55
CA ASP A 8 -4.29 -11.57 8.55
C ASP A 8 -3.09 -11.76 9.49
N PRO A 9 -3.11 -12.71 10.44
CA PRO A 9 -2.02 -12.89 11.37
C PRO A 9 -0.76 -13.52 10.75
N GLY A 10 -0.87 -14.14 9.56
CA GLY A 10 0.25 -14.74 8.83
C GLY A 10 0.92 -13.75 7.89
N TRP A 11 0.15 -13.15 6.98
CA TRP A 11 0.68 -12.18 6.01
C TRP A 11 0.84 -10.77 6.59
N LEU A 12 0.18 -10.47 7.71
CA LEU A 12 0.04 -9.13 8.26
C LEU A 12 -0.68 -8.17 7.30
N SER A 13 -1.33 -8.68 6.25
CA SER A 13 -2.07 -7.88 5.29
C SER A 13 -3.38 -7.40 5.91
N ASN A 14 -3.78 -6.19 5.55
CA ASN A 14 -4.96 -5.51 6.04
C ASN A 14 -6.06 -5.52 4.97
N ALA A 15 -7.29 -5.63 5.45
CA ALA A 15 -8.47 -5.23 4.70
C ALA A 15 -9.21 -4.18 5.53
N TYR A 16 -9.64 -3.10 4.88
CA TYR A 16 -10.31 -2.00 5.55
C TYR A 16 -11.75 -1.88 5.08
N LEU A 17 -12.65 -1.54 5.99
CA LEU A 17 -13.99 -1.11 5.67
C LEU A 17 -14.15 0.34 6.07
N VAL A 18 -14.63 1.16 5.13
CA VAL A 18 -14.95 2.56 5.36
C VAL A 18 -16.43 2.77 5.12
N GLY A 19 -17.17 3.11 6.17
CA GLY A 19 -18.60 3.42 6.13
C GLY A 19 -18.87 4.90 6.31
N GLU A 20 -19.83 5.44 5.56
CA GLU A 20 -20.23 6.85 5.63
C GLU A 20 -20.82 7.19 7.02
N ARG A 21 -21.85 6.43 7.41
CA ARG A 21 -22.59 6.51 8.67
C ARG A 21 -23.35 5.19 8.90
N VAL A 22 -23.89 4.99 10.10
CA VAL A 22 -24.80 3.86 10.37
C VAL A 22 -25.97 3.89 9.38
N GLY A 23 -26.26 2.76 8.73
CA GLY A 23 -27.28 2.65 7.68
C GLY A 23 -26.85 3.14 6.29
N GLY A 24 -25.62 3.65 6.15
CA GLY A 24 -25.10 4.28 4.94
C GLY A 24 -24.37 3.32 3.98
N ALA A 25 -23.73 3.91 2.96
CA ALA A 25 -22.85 3.17 2.07
C ALA A 25 -21.49 2.88 2.73
N ALA A 26 -20.84 1.82 2.27
CA ALA A 26 -19.47 1.49 2.63
C ALA A 26 -18.65 1.07 1.40
N VAL A 27 -17.34 1.26 1.48
CA VAL A 27 -16.37 0.60 0.59
C VAL A 27 -15.47 -0.31 1.42
N VAL A 28 -15.00 -1.38 0.80
CA VAL A 28 -13.91 -2.21 1.35
C VAL A 28 -12.67 -1.98 0.50
N ILE A 29 -11.51 -1.85 1.14
CA ILE A 29 -10.22 -1.69 0.47
C ILE A 29 -9.40 -2.94 0.79
N ASP A 30 -9.05 -3.66 -0.27
CA ASP A 30 -8.46 -5.00 -0.25
C ASP A 30 -9.31 -6.02 0.53
N SER A 31 -8.99 -7.31 0.38
CA SER A 31 -9.62 -8.40 1.11
C SER A 31 -8.64 -9.55 1.34
N GLY A 32 -7.38 -9.22 1.57
CA GLY A 32 -6.32 -10.15 1.93
C GLY A 32 -6.51 -10.78 3.30
N ALA A 33 -7.01 -9.97 4.23
CA ALA A 33 -7.34 -10.37 5.59
C ALA A 33 -8.66 -11.18 5.67
N PRO A 34 -8.90 -11.91 6.78
CA PRO A 34 -10.18 -12.56 7.03
C PRO A 34 -11.34 -11.59 6.85
N ILE A 35 -12.33 -11.95 6.02
CA ILE A 35 -13.45 -11.06 5.70
C ILE A 35 -14.56 -11.07 6.76
N ALA A 36 -14.61 -12.10 7.62
CA ALA A 36 -15.67 -12.27 8.61
C ALA A 36 -15.82 -11.06 9.57
N PRO A 37 -14.74 -10.47 10.12
CA PRO A 37 -14.84 -9.23 10.89
C PRO A 37 -15.46 -8.05 10.12
N LEU A 38 -15.13 -7.91 8.83
CA LEU A 38 -15.69 -6.86 7.98
C LEU A 38 -17.18 -7.09 7.69
N VAL A 39 -17.58 -8.34 7.44
CA VAL A 39 -19.00 -8.71 7.27
C VAL A 39 -19.80 -8.48 8.56
N ALA A 40 -19.22 -8.81 9.71
CA ALA A 40 -19.83 -8.52 11.01
C ALA A 40 -19.99 -7.01 11.23
N ALA A 41 -19.00 -6.19 10.82
CA ALA A 41 -19.10 -4.75 10.87
C ALA A 41 -20.18 -4.18 9.93
N LEU A 42 -20.26 -4.68 8.68
CA LEU A 42 -21.33 -4.33 7.75
C LEU A 42 -22.71 -4.55 8.38
N THR A 43 -22.90 -5.70 9.03
CA THR A 43 -24.15 -6.05 9.71
C THR A 43 -24.41 -5.15 10.92
N ARG A 44 -23.43 -5.02 11.82
CA ARG A 44 -23.52 -4.22 13.06
C ARG A 44 -23.91 -2.77 12.78
N HIS A 45 -23.32 -2.18 11.73
CA HIS A 45 -23.55 -0.79 11.37
C HIS A 45 -24.63 -0.61 10.29
N LYS A 46 -25.31 -1.70 9.88
CA LYS A 46 -26.34 -1.70 8.84
C LYS A 46 -25.87 -1.08 7.52
N LEU A 47 -24.61 -1.31 7.17
CA LEU A 47 -23.97 -0.71 6.00
C LEU A 47 -24.28 -1.51 4.74
N ARG A 48 -24.41 -0.80 3.62
CA ARG A 48 -24.48 -1.40 2.28
C ARG A 48 -23.12 -1.28 1.61
N LEU A 49 -22.48 -2.42 1.33
CA LEU A 49 -21.22 -2.44 0.59
C LEU A 49 -21.46 -2.01 -0.86
N ALA A 50 -20.89 -0.88 -1.24
CA ALA A 50 -21.07 -0.25 -2.55
C ALA A 50 -19.95 -0.62 -3.54
N ALA A 51 -18.74 -0.89 -3.04
CA ALA A 51 -17.61 -1.37 -3.84
C ALA A 51 -16.55 -2.06 -2.99
N ILE A 52 -15.78 -2.92 -3.64
CA ILE A 52 -14.49 -3.43 -3.19
C ILE A 52 -13.44 -2.76 -4.07
N LEU A 53 -12.47 -2.09 -3.44
CA LEU A 53 -11.42 -1.33 -4.08
C LEU A 53 -10.09 -2.06 -3.89
N THR A 54 -9.38 -2.32 -4.97
CA THR A 54 -8.16 -3.13 -4.97
C THR A 54 -6.93 -2.23 -5.10
N THR A 55 -6.05 -2.25 -4.11
CA THR A 55 -4.77 -1.51 -4.20
C THR A 55 -3.87 -2.13 -5.25
N HIS A 56 -3.71 -3.46 -5.24
CA HIS A 56 -2.93 -4.19 -6.23
C HIS A 56 -3.27 -5.69 -6.25
N ARG A 57 -2.75 -6.42 -7.24
CA ARG A 57 -3.16 -7.80 -7.58
C ARG A 57 -2.61 -8.92 -6.70
N HIS A 58 -1.74 -8.62 -5.72
CA HIS A 58 -1.11 -9.70 -4.96
C HIS A 58 -2.14 -10.47 -4.15
N ILE A 59 -1.90 -11.78 -4.01
CA ILE A 59 -2.90 -12.72 -3.48
C ILE A 59 -3.30 -12.36 -2.04
N ASP A 60 -2.34 -11.90 -1.27
CA ASP A 60 -2.49 -11.41 0.09
C ASP A 60 -3.22 -10.07 0.19
N HIS A 61 -3.71 -9.52 -0.93
CA HIS A 61 -4.64 -8.38 -1.01
C HIS A 61 -5.98 -8.75 -1.66
N VAL A 62 -6.04 -9.77 -2.51
CA VAL A 62 -7.24 -10.09 -3.31
C VAL A 62 -7.90 -11.43 -2.95
N GLN A 63 -7.32 -12.22 -2.03
CA GLN A 63 -7.78 -13.56 -1.64
C GLN A 63 -9.31 -13.64 -1.45
N GLY A 64 -9.87 -12.72 -0.66
CA GLY A 64 -11.30 -12.67 -0.34
C GLY A 64 -12.21 -11.98 -1.35
N HIS A 65 -11.71 -11.47 -2.49
CA HIS A 65 -12.48 -10.58 -3.36
C HIS A 65 -13.72 -11.27 -3.92
N ALA A 66 -13.55 -12.47 -4.47
CA ALA A 66 -14.64 -13.25 -5.06
C ALA A 66 -15.70 -13.64 -4.02
N GLU A 67 -15.27 -14.03 -2.82
CA GLU A 67 -16.17 -14.40 -1.73
C GLU A 67 -16.99 -13.19 -1.26
N LEU A 68 -16.32 -12.07 -0.98
CA LEU A 68 -16.96 -10.85 -0.50
C LEU A 68 -17.89 -10.23 -1.56
N ALA A 69 -17.45 -10.16 -2.81
CA ALA A 69 -18.24 -9.64 -3.93
C ALA A 69 -19.52 -10.46 -4.11
N ARG A 70 -19.43 -11.79 -4.06
CA ARG A 70 -20.59 -12.69 -4.16
C ARG A 70 -21.53 -12.55 -2.97
N ALA A 71 -20.99 -12.53 -1.74
CA ALA A 71 -21.79 -12.46 -0.52
C ALA A 71 -22.56 -11.13 -0.42
N MET A 72 -21.93 -10.03 -0.83
CA MET A 72 -22.49 -8.68 -0.68
C MET A 72 -23.08 -8.09 -1.97
N ARG A 73 -22.97 -8.80 -3.10
CA ARG A 73 -23.34 -8.32 -4.44
C ARG A 73 -22.67 -6.97 -4.78
N ALA A 74 -21.41 -6.82 -4.38
CA ALA A 74 -20.65 -5.59 -4.56
C ALA A 74 -19.67 -5.73 -5.74
N PRO A 75 -19.55 -4.70 -6.60
CA PRO A 75 -18.55 -4.69 -7.66
C PRO A 75 -17.14 -4.53 -7.10
N ILE A 76 -16.16 -5.09 -7.80
CA ILE A 76 -14.73 -4.93 -7.55
C ILE A 76 -14.19 -3.88 -8.52
N PHE A 77 -13.26 -3.04 -8.08
CA PHE A 77 -12.57 -2.06 -8.91
C PHE A 77 -11.08 -2.03 -8.62
N ALA A 78 -10.27 -1.92 -9.68
CA ALA A 78 -8.84 -1.68 -9.61
C ALA A 78 -8.45 -0.60 -10.64
N LEU A 79 -7.27 -0.01 -10.50
CA LEU A 79 -6.75 0.90 -11.53
C LEU A 79 -6.55 0.18 -12.87
N ALA A 80 -6.69 0.89 -13.98
CA ALA A 80 -6.67 0.34 -15.34
C ALA A 80 -5.52 -0.64 -15.64
N PRO A 81 -4.26 -0.40 -15.23
CA PRO A 81 -3.17 -1.36 -15.48
C PRO A 81 -3.26 -2.63 -14.64
N GLU A 82 -3.97 -2.58 -13.52
CA GLU A 82 -4.09 -3.70 -12.57
C GLU A 82 -5.37 -4.52 -12.80
N ALA A 83 -6.46 -3.88 -13.25
CA ALA A 83 -7.78 -4.49 -13.42
C ALA A 83 -7.77 -5.80 -14.24
N PRO A 84 -7.03 -5.94 -15.36
CA PRO A 84 -6.95 -7.21 -16.09
C PRO A 84 -6.38 -8.39 -15.28
N HIS A 85 -5.68 -8.10 -14.18
CA HIS A 85 -5.07 -9.09 -13.30
C HIS A 85 -5.92 -9.39 -12.05
N VAL A 86 -7.03 -8.68 -11.86
CA VAL A 86 -7.94 -8.85 -10.72
C VAL A 86 -9.26 -9.41 -11.23
N VAL A 87 -9.57 -10.65 -10.86
CA VAL A 87 -10.73 -11.38 -11.39
C VAL A 87 -12.04 -10.62 -11.08
N GLY A 88 -12.77 -10.26 -12.13
CA GLY A 88 -14.06 -9.59 -12.02
C GLY A 88 -13.98 -8.10 -11.68
N ALA A 89 -12.78 -7.49 -11.68
CA ALA A 89 -12.63 -6.07 -11.45
C ALA A 89 -13.08 -5.25 -12.66
N GLY A 90 -13.87 -4.21 -12.39
CA GLY A 90 -14.01 -3.07 -13.29
C GLY A 90 -12.80 -2.13 -13.18
N THR A 91 -12.71 -1.19 -14.11
CA THR A 91 -11.61 -0.23 -14.19
C THR A 91 -11.94 1.07 -13.48
N LEU A 92 -10.95 1.62 -12.76
CA LEU A 92 -10.83 3.02 -12.38
C LEU A 92 -9.66 3.65 -13.13
N GLU A 93 -9.82 4.91 -13.52
CA GLU A 93 -8.73 5.68 -14.12
C GLU A 93 -7.84 6.32 -13.05
N PHE A 94 -6.63 6.71 -13.45
CA PHE A 94 -5.72 7.43 -12.57
C PHE A 94 -6.30 8.78 -12.15
N GLU A 95 -6.20 9.08 -10.86
CA GLU A 95 -6.77 10.27 -10.21
C GLU A 95 -8.30 10.36 -10.32
N GLU A 96 -8.98 9.27 -10.69
CA GLU A 96 -10.44 9.26 -10.75
C GLU A 96 -11.02 9.50 -9.36
N GLU A 97 -11.90 10.50 -9.28
CA GLU A 97 -12.72 10.76 -8.09
C GLU A 97 -14.12 10.21 -8.33
N ARG A 98 -14.59 9.37 -7.41
CA ARG A 98 -15.93 8.77 -7.49
C ARG A 98 -16.61 8.76 -6.14
N LEU A 99 -17.92 8.95 -6.18
CA LEU A 99 -18.80 8.86 -5.01
C LEU A 99 -19.39 7.46 -4.90
N TRP A 100 -19.21 6.83 -3.75
CA TRP A 100 -19.89 5.60 -3.36
C TRP A 100 -20.84 5.89 -2.19
N GLY A 101 -22.07 6.31 -2.52
CA GLY A 101 -22.94 6.98 -1.54
C GLY A 101 -22.39 8.36 -1.22
N GLY A 102 -22.22 8.70 0.07
CA GLY A 102 -21.53 9.94 0.47
C GLY A 102 -20.03 9.81 0.68
N LEU A 103 -19.43 8.66 0.35
CA LEU A 103 -17.98 8.46 0.42
C LEU A 103 -17.33 9.02 -0.84
N HIS A 104 -16.59 10.12 -0.68
CA HIS A 104 -15.73 10.67 -1.72
C HIS A 104 -14.37 9.97 -1.71
N VAL A 105 -14.07 9.24 -2.78
CA VAL A 105 -12.88 8.41 -2.88
C VAL A 105 -12.14 8.78 -4.16
N ARG A 106 -10.85 9.10 -4.02
CA ARG A 106 -9.93 9.34 -5.13
C ARG A 106 -8.98 8.16 -5.31
N ALA A 107 -8.91 7.61 -6.52
CA ALA A 107 -7.96 6.57 -6.90
C ALA A 107 -6.61 7.20 -7.30
N VAL A 108 -5.66 7.18 -6.38
CA VAL A 108 -4.35 7.83 -6.52
C VAL A 108 -3.34 6.81 -7.06
N PRO A 109 -2.64 7.05 -8.18
CA PRO A 109 -1.60 6.14 -8.63
C PRO A 109 -0.38 6.22 -7.69
N LEU A 110 -0.12 5.12 -6.99
CA LEU A 110 1.00 4.96 -6.04
C LEU A 110 1.94 3.86 -6.53
N LEU A 111 2.44 4.06 -7.75
CA LEU A 111 3.23 3.09 -8.51
C LEU A 111 4.56 2.72 -7.83
N GLY A 112 5.22 1.70 -8.35
CA GLY A 112 6.51 1.20 -7.88
C GLY A 112 6.41 -0.26 -7.51
N HIS A 113 5.59 -0.59 -6.49
CA HIS A 113 5.39 -1.98 -6.07
C HIS A 113 4.75 -2.84 -7.16
N THR A 114 3.70 -2.31 -7.81
CA THR A 114 3.18 -2.81 -9.08
C THR A 114 2.98 -1.64 -10.06
N SER A 115 2.92 -1.95 -11.35
CA SER A 115 2.68 -0.97 -12.43
C SER A 115 1.27 -0.37 -12.44
N GLY A 116 0.33 -0.94 -11.69
CA GLY A 116 -1.04 -0.46 -11.54
C GLY A 116 -1.43 -0.17 -10.10
N HIS A 117 -0.45 -0.02 -9.19
CA HIS A 117 -0.70 0.14 -7.77
C HIS A 117 -1.53 1.40 -7.47
N ALA A 118 -2.60 1.22 -6.69
CA ALA A 118 -3.53 2.25 -6.28
C ALA A 118 -3.39 2.55 -4.78
N GLY A 119 -3.35 3.83 -4.47
CA GLY A 119 -3.81 4.35 -3.19
C GLY A 119 -5.25 4.85 -3.30
N TYR A 120 -5.97 4.85 -2.19
CA TYR A 120 -7.31 5.42 -2.12
C TYR A 120 -7.35 6.53 -1.09
N LEU A 121 -7.55 7.78 -1.51
CA LEU A 121 -7.71 8.90 -0.60
C LEU A 121 -9.20 9.10 -0.32
N ILE A 122 -9.60 8.98 0.95
CA ILE A 122 -10.99 9.12 1.37
C ILE A 122 -11.14 10.30 2.33
N GLY A 123 -11.99 11.26 1.96
CA GLY A 123 -12.20 12.49 2.72
C GLY A 123 -12.61 12.23 4.17
N GLY A 124 -11.92 12.88 5.12
CA GLY A 124 -12.18 12.71 6.56
C GLY A 124 -11.76 11.36 7.14
N VAL A 125 -11.04 10.52 6.38
CA VAL A 125 -10.53 9.21 6.83
C VAL A 125 -9.02 9.15 6.68
N GLY A 126 -8.50 9.35 5.46
CA GLY A 126 -7.06 9.26 5.19
C GLY A 126 -6.73 8.60 3.86
N LEU A 127 -5.46 8.30 3.67
CA LEU A 127 -4.93 7.63 2.48
C LEU A 127 -4.67 6.16 2.80
N PHE A 128 -5.28 5.28 2.02
CA PHE A 128 -4.97 3.85 2.03
C PHE A 128 -3.87 3.59 1.02
N THR A 129 -2.71 3.12 1.47
CA THR A 129 -1.48 3.10 0.66
C THR A 129 -1.12 1.74 0.12
N GLY A 130 -1.87 0.67 0.43
CA GLY A 130 -1.51 -0.69 0.09
C GLY A 130 -0.03 -0.94 0.39
N ASP A 131 0.66 -1.53 -0.57
CA ASP A 131 2.09 -1.81 -0.51
C ASP A 131 3.00 -0.70 -1.06
N CYS A 132 2.57 0.56 -1.01
CA CYS A 132 3.44 1.70 -1.35
C CYS A 132 4.23 2.19 -0.12
N LEU A 133 3.52 2.55 0.95
CA LEU A 133 4.07 3.14 2.17
C LEU A 133 3.54 2.39 3.40
N PHE A 134 4.46 1.97 4.27
CA PHE A 134 4.19 1.36 5.57
C PHE A 134 4.68 2.27 6.70
N ALA A 135 4.30 1.97 7.95
CA ALA A 135 4.90 2.65 9.10
C ALA A 135 6.41 2.37 9.17
N GLY A 136 7.23 3.37 8.83
CA GLY A 136 8.70 3.30 8.85
C GLY A 136 9.36 2.48 7.73
N SER A 137 8.62 2.06 6.69
CA SER A 137 9.15 1.27 5.57
C SER A 137 8.41 1.58 4.25
N LEU A 138 8.85 0.99 3.14
CA LEU A 138 8.29 1.17 1.79
C LEU A 138 8.10 -0.18 1.09
N GLY A 139 7.23 -0.21 0.07
CA GLY A 139 7.06 -1.34 -0.84
C GLY A 139 8.33 -1.77 -1.55
N GLY A 140 8.51 -3.06 -1.78
CA GLY A 140 9.61 -3.56 -2.62
C GLY A 140 9.37 -3.28 -4.11
N THR A 141 10.43 -3.05 -4.88
CA THR A 141 10.36 -2.60 -6.28
C THR A 141 11.07 -3.55 -7.26
N VAL A 142 11.10 -4.84 -6.93
CA VAL A 142 11.83 -5.86 -7.73
C VAL A 142 11.02 -7.11 -8.04
N ALA A 143 9.81 -7.23 -7.47
CA ALA A 143 8.92 -8.36 -7.75
C ALA A 143 8.38 -8.28 -9.19
N PRO A 144 8.00 -9.40 -9.81
CA PRO A 144 7.39 -9.37 -11.15
C PRO A 144 6.18 -8.43 -11.20
N GLY A 145 6.13 -7.56 -12.21
CA GLY A 145 5.04 -6.58 -12.38
C GLY A 145 5.22 -5.26 -11.62
N ASN A 146 6.37 -5.05 -10.95
CA ASN A 146 6.78 -3.75 -10.43
C ASN A 146 7.00 -2.71 -11.54
N SER A 147 7.00 -1.42 -11.20
CA SER A 147 7.39 -0.34 -12.11
C SER A 147 8.65 0.42 -11.68
N GLY A 148 9.37 -0.13 -10.70
CA GLY A 148 10.71 0.32 -10.32
C GLY A 148 10.75 1.40 -9.24
N PHE A 149 11.97 1.72 -8.83
CA PHE A 149 12.24 2.63 -7.71
C PHE A 149 11.84 4.08 -7.98
N GLU A 150 12.06 4.57 -9.20
CA GLU A 150 11.74 5.97 -9.53
C GLU A 150 10.24 6.27 -9.44
N ASP A 151 9.40 5.30 -9.81
CA ASP A 151 7.96 5.36 -9.62
C ASP A 151 7.57 5.34 -8.13
N ALA A 152 8.21 4.47 -7.33
CA ALA A 152 8.02 4.45 -5.88
C ALA A 152 8.42 5.80 -5.24
N ARG A 153 9.51 6.41 -5.69
CA ARG A 153 9.97 7.73 -5.24
C ARG A 153 8.95 8.81 -5.58
N ARG A 154 8.37 8.79 -6.79
CA ARG A 154 7.29 9.72 -7.19
C ARG A 154 6.01 9.51 -6.39
N ALA A 155 5.68 8.26 -6.06
CA ALA A 155 4.55 7.93 -5.20
C ALA A 155 4.76 8.50 -3.78
N VAL A 156 5.95 8.34 -3.21
CA VAL A 156 6.34 8.98 -1.93
C VAL A 156 6.23 10.50 -2.03
N ASP A 157 6.80 11.13 -3.06
CA ASP A 157 6.71 12.58 -3.28
C ASP A 157 5.25 13.06 -3.33
N ARG A 158 4.35 12.27 -3.93
CA ARG A 158 2.91 12.56 -3.98
C ARG A 158 2.27 12.46 -2.60
N ILE A 159 2.55 11.41 -1.84
CA ILE A 159 2.04 11.24 -0.46
C ILE A 159 2.48 12.40 0.42
N LEU A 160 3.75 12.81 0.31
CA LEU A 160 4.34 13.91 1.09
C LEU A 160 3.82 15.30 0.73
N ARG A 161 2.97 15.45 -0.29
CA ARG A 161 2.24 16.71 -0.58
C ARG A 161 0.94 16.84 0.19
N LEU A 162 0.48 15.77 0.85
CA LEU A 162 -0.68 15.81 1.73
C LEU A 162 -0.32 16.48 3.06
N PRO A 163 -1.32 17.02 3.79
CA PRO A 163 -1.12 17.53 5.15
C PRO A 163 -0.48 16.50 6.07
N ASP A 164 0.40 16.94 6.98
CA ASP A 164 1.16 16.06 7.87
C ASP A 164 0.27 15.25 8.82
N ASP A 165 -0.91 15.75 9.16
CA ASP A 165 -1.91 15.07 9.99
C ASP A 165 -2.76 14.05 9.21
N THR A 166 -2.55 13.90 7.89
CA THR A 166 -3.27 12.92 7.07
C THR A 166 -2.98 11.49 7.56
N PRO A 167 -3.99 10.73 8.00
CA PRO A 167 -3.82 9.33 8.37
C PRO A 167 -3.41 8.48 7.16
N VAL A 168 -2.50 7.55 7.38
CA VAL A 168 -2.03 6.57 6.40
C VAL A 168 -2.40 5.17 6.87
N HIS A 169 -3.10 4.44 6.01
CA HIS A 169 -3.61 3.09 6.25
C HIS A 169 -2.94 2.10 5.30
N PRO A 170 -1.84 1.46 5.72
CA PRO A 170 -1.06 0.59 4.86
C PRO A 170 -1.73 -0.74 4.57
N GLY A 171 -1.26 -1.36 3.48
CA GLY A 171 -1.57 -2.73 3.09
C GLY A 171 -1.18 -3.76 4.14
N HIS A 172 -0.11 -3.51 4.91
CA HIS A 172 0.32 -4.40 6.00
C HIS A 172 0.55 -3.65 7.32
N ALA A 173 0.38 -4.37 8.43
CA ALA A 173 0.69 -3.93 9.79
C ALA A 173 -0.07 -2.65 10.24
N GLY A 174 0.57 -1.81 11.07
CA GLY A 174 -0.06 -0.67 11.77
C GLY A 174 -0.17 0.62 10.95
N PRO A 175 -1.17 1.49 11.23
CA PRO A 175 -1.30 2.78 10.57
C PRO A 175 -0.21 3.77 11.01
N THR A 176 -0.07 4.86 10.24
CA THR A 176 0.84 5.99 10.50
C THR A 176 0.21 7.30 10.03
N THR A 177 0.99 8.38 9.92
CA THR A 177 0.58 9.67 9.33
C THR A 177 1.65 10.18 8.38
N VAL A 178 1.27 11.06 7.45
CA VAL A 178 2.22 11.66 6.50
C VAL A 178 3.37 12.37 7.22
N GLY A 179 3.10 13.11 8.30
CA GLY A 179 4.13 13.81 9.07
C GLY A 179 5.06 12.88 9.83
N ALA A 180 4.53 11.79 10.40
CA ALA A 180 5.35 10.75 11.04
C ALA A 180 6.30 10.10 10.03
N GLU A 181 5.82 9.76 8.84
CA GLU A 181 6.68 9.17 7.80
C GLU A 181 7.67 10.18 7.22
N ARG A 182 7.27 11.45 7.01
CA ARG A 182 8.17 12.52 6.56
C ARG A 182 9.38 12.69 7.48
N THR A 183 9.16 12.61 8.79
CA THR A 183 10.17 12.93 9.80
C THR A 183 10.89 11.71 10.35
N GLY A 184 10.27 10.53 10.33
CA GLY A 184 10.74 9.32 10.97
C GLY A 184 11.06 8.14 10.06
N ASN A 185 10.55 8.11 8.82
CA ASN A 185 10.83 6.98 7.91
C ASN A 185 12.26 7.09 7.35
N PRO A 186 13.15 6.12 7.61
CA PRO A 186 14.56 6.22 7.23
C PRO A 186 14.78 6.28 5.72
N PHE A 187 13.91 5.65 4.93
CA PHE A 187 13.99 5.71 3.46
C PHE A 187 13.61 7.09 2.96
N ILE A 188 12.51 7.65 3.47
CA ILE A 188 12.04 8.99 3.10
C ILE A 188 13.06 10.05 3.54
N ARG A 189 13.59 9.95 4.76
CA ARG A 189 14.62 10.89 5.24
C ARG A 189 15.86 10.89 4.35
N ALA A 190 16.31 9.71 3.89
CA ALA A 190 17.40 9.61 2.92
C ALA A 190 17.01 10.20 1.55
N MET A 191 15.81 9.91 1.03
CA MET A 191 15.30 10.49 -0.23
C MET A 191 15.22 12.02 -0.20
N LEU A 192 14.85 12.59 0.95
CA LEU A 192 14.79 14.04 1.18
C LEU A 192 16.16 14.67 1.46
N GLY A 193 17.23 13.87 1.58
CA GLY A 193 18.56 14.35 1.94
C GLY A 193 18.71 14.80 3.39
N HIS A 194 17.77 14.45 4.27
CA HIS A 194 17.88 14.71 5.70
C HIS A 194 18.91 13.80 6.38
N ASP A 195 19.04 12.56 5.89
CA ASP A 195 20.05 11.59 6.33
C ASP A 195 21.00 11.27 5.16
N PRO A 196 22.30 11.06 5.43
CA PRO A 196 23.26 10.72 4.39
C PRO A 196 23.02 9.32 3.83
N GLU A 197 23.18 9.16 2.52
CA GLU A 197 23.18 7.84 1.88
C GLU A 197 24.32 6.97 2.42
N GLY A 198 24.01 5.70 2.71
CA GLY A 198 24.99 4.67 3.03
C GLY A 198 25.95 4.38 1.87
N ARG A 199 27.15 3.89 2.21
CA ARG A 199 28.25 3.67 1.23
C ARG A 199 28.86 2.27 1.29
N ARG A 200 28.35 1.39 2.15
CA ARG A 200 28.88 0.03 2.31
C ARG A 200 28.63 -0.77 1.04
N ARG A 201 29.63 -1.53 0.60
CA ARG A 201 29.49 -2.49 -0.51
C ARG A 201 28.63 -3.67 -0.07
N CYS A 202 27.76 -4.14 -0.95
CA CYS A 202 26.92 -5.31 -0.71
C CYS A 202 26.64 -6.08 -2.01
N LEU A 203 26.29 -7.35 -1.87
CA LEU A 203 25.60 -8.10 -2.91
C LEU A 203 24.09 -8.04 -2.62
N ALA A 204 23.32 -7.46 -3.54
CA ALA A 204 21.86 -7.42 -3.46
C ALA A 204 21.29 -8.21 -4.64
N LEU A 205 20.43 -9.20 -4.37
CA LEU A 205 19.91 -10.11 -5.41
C LEU A 205 21.03 -10.78 -6.25
N GLY A 206 22.23 -10.95 -5.69
CA GLY A 206 23.39 -11.50 -6.41
C GLY A 206 24.15 -10.51 -7.30
N ARG A 207 23.75 -9.23 -7.32
CA ARG A 207 24.44 -8.15 -8.05
C ARG A 207 25.21 -7.25 -7.07
N GLU A 208 26.36 -6.75 -7.53
CA GLU A 208 27.16 -5.76 -6.82
C GLU A 208 26.42 -4.42 -6.69
N ALA A 209 26.41 -3.88 -5.46
CA ALA A 209 25.68 -2.66 -5.12
C ALA A 209 26.31 -1.93 -3.93
N ARG A 210 25.80 -0.73 -3.67
CA ARG A 210 25.97 0.01 -2.42
C ARG A 210 24.68 -0.06 -1.61
N LEU A 211 24.82 -0.31 -0.31
CA LEU A 211 23.72 -0.25 0.64
C LEU A 211 23.47 1.19 1.04
N ILE A 212 22.35 1.76 0.60
CA ILE A 212 21.95 3.15 0.85
C ILE A 212 21.24 3.27 2.19
N VAL A 213 20.19 2.46 2.41
CA VAL A 213 19.44 2.38 3.68
C VAL A 213 19.22 0.92 4.04
N LEU A 214 19.38 0.57 5.32
CA LEU A 214 18.91 -0.69 5.90
C LEU A 214 18.15 -0.37 7.19
N ALA A 215 16.86 -0.71 7.22
CA ALA A 215 15.99 -0.42 8.34
C ALA A 215 15.02 -1.57 8.60
N ARG A 216 14.32 -1.53 9.73
CA ARG A 216 13.25 -2.49 10.04
C ARG A 216 12.14 -2.39 8.99
N ASP A 217 11.56 -3.53 8.65
CA ASP A 217 10.38 -3.61 7.79
C ASP A 217 9.10 -3.82 8.63
N TYR A 218 7.94 -3.82 7.98
CA TYR A 218 6.64 -3.97 8.64
C TYR A 218 6.44 -5.34 9.33
N ASP A 219 7.20 -6.36 8.93
CA ASP A 219 7.08 -7.76 9.35
C ASP A 219 8.14 -8.20 10.37
N ALA A 220 8.75 -7.23 11.08
CA ALA A 220 9.92 -7.42 11.95
C ALA A 220 11.21 -7.86 11.24
N GLY A 221 11.17 -8.05 9.92
CA GLY A 221 12.33 -8.18 9.07
C GLY A 221 13.03 -6.86 8.82
N THR A 222 13.72 -6.76 7.70
CA THR A 222 14.41 -5.54 7.28
C THR A 222 14.12 -5.25 5.81
N LYS A 223 14.08 -3.97 5.47
CA LYS A 223 14.04 -3.48 4.10
C LYS A 223 15.37 -2.80 3.78
N ALA A 224 15.82 -2.95 2.55
CA ALA A 224 17.02 -2.29 2.06
C ALA A 224 16.71 -1.45 0.82
N TRP A 225 17.24 -0.24 0.80
CA TRP A 225 17.43 0.53 -0.42
C TRP A 225 18.88 0.33 -0.85
N VAL A 226 19.06 -0.19 -2.06
CA VAL A 226 20.37 -0.43 -2.67
C VAL A 226 20.49 0.34 -3.97
N ARG A 227 21.72 0.74 -4.31
CA ARG A 227 22.09 1.28 -5.63
C ARG A 227 23.08 0.34 -6.28
N PHE A 228 22.70 -0.29 -7.38
CA PHE A 228 23.57 -1.18 -8.16
C PHE A 228 24.70 -0.40 -8.83
N ASP A 229 25.77 -1.10 -9.22
CA ASP A 229 26.95 -0.46 -9.82
C ASP A 229 26.68 0.18 -11.20
N ASP A 230 25.58 -0.20 -11.86
CA ASP A 230 25.08 0.45 -13.08
C ASP A 230 24.24 1.71 -12.81
N GLY A 231 24.04 2.07 -11.53
CA GLY A 231 23.30 3.24 -11.09
C GLY A 231 21.81 3.01 -10.83
N GLU A 232 21.29 1.81 -11.07
CA GLU A 232 19.89 1.47 -10.77
C GLU A 232 19.64 1.43 -9.25
N ASP A 233 18.61 2.12 -8.79
CA ASP A 233 18.13 2.06 -7.40
C ASP A 233 17.01 1.02 -7.25
N ALA A 234 16.96 0.33 -6.10
CA ALA A 234 15.91 -0.63 -5.80
C ALA A 234 15.61 -0.75 -4.30
N LEU A 235 14.34 -1.01 -3.99
CA LEU A 235 13.88 -1.44 -2.66
C LEU A 235 13.73 -2.96 -2.65
N VAL A 236 14.53 -3.63 -1.82
CA VAL A 236 14.60 -5.09 -1.72
C VAL A 236 14.44 -5.56 -0.28
N PRO A 237 13.95 -6.79 -0.02
CA PRO A 237 14.02 -7.36 1.31
C PRO A 237 15.48 -7.39 1.79
N GLY A 238 15.74 -6.96 3.03
CA GLY A 238 17.10 -6.93 3.58
C GLY A 238 17.72 -8.32 3.71
N SER A 239 16.91 -9.38 3.81
CA SER A 239 17.35 -10.77 3.72
C SER A 239 17.97 -11.15 2.35
N ARG A 240 17.78 -10.31 1.33
CA ARG A 240 18.37 -10.44 -0.01
C ARG A 240 19.62 -9.57 -0.19
N VAL A 241 20.14 -8.99 0.90
CA VAL A 241 21.35 -8.15 0.90
C VAL A 241 22.41 -8.77 1.80
N GLN A 242 23.57 -9.06 1.21
CA GLN A 242 24.76 -9.48 1.94
C GLN A 242 25.76 -8.32 1.95
N VAL A 243 26.02 -7.75 3.12
CA VAL A 243 27.01 -6.68 3.22
C VAL A 243 28.42 -7.26 3.19
N LEU A 244 29.25 -6.74 2.29
CA LEU A 244 30.63 -7.17 2.14
C LEU A 244 31.48 -6.51 3.22
N ASN A 245 32.25 -7.31 3.95
CA ASN A 245 33.27 -6.78 4.84
C ASN A 245 34.46 -6.38 3.97
N GLY A 246 34.81 -5.10 4.01
CA GLY A 246 36.01 -4.58 3.35
C GLY A 246 37.29 -5.04 4.03
#